data_AF-A0A7R9E9S1-F1
#
_entry.id   AF-A0A7R9E9S1-F1
#
_cell.length_a   1.000
_cell.length_b   1.000
_cell.length_c   1.000
_cell.angle_alpha   90.00
_cell.angle_beta   90.00
_cell.angle_gamma   90.00
#
_symmetry.space_group_name_H-M   'P 1'
#
loop_
_entity.id
_entity.type
_entity.pdbx_description
1 polymer ?
#
loop_
_entity_poly.entity_id
_entity_poly.type
_entity_poly.pdbx_seq_one_letter_code
_entity_poly.pdbx_strand_id
1 'polypeptide(L)'
;MLSKGRPYWGLVEKNVSLSFLVATPLFQVTWLQDNPLFAEIDPQLATPPPVHVGAGQGVAVYGERPPTPVDLNDLCPPPEACPECHVPKEAKCNDGGIALFHLVGRMEIKPFANATYPGLPSRVLDCQLYAVGKPVYHRNTEALYGSWMRDPMPVMETLGEKLWVTKENDTYHLFEYSNKTMFRRDIATKRYKLDHPFKGNAHVVYNGSFYYNERDKPRMLRFDLKSESYRQLDVPLLITNNSNYLYTTENNYMDFSVDDNGLWVLYGLSSDNNNTVVMKVDAYTMKIQYMWNISIDHHIFGEMFIVCGVLYAVDSVKEKNTKISYDLGYTFEDL
;
A
#
# COMPACT_ATOMS: atom_id res chain seq x y z
N MET A 1 31.45 -19.55 -34.14
CA MET A 1 30.40 -19.13 -35.11
C MET A 1 29.17 -18.73 -34.32
N LEU A 2 28.56 -17.61 -34.71
CA LEU A 2 27.27 -17.05 -34.24
C LEU A 2 26.15 -18.14 -34.26
N SER A 3 25.02 -18.09 -33.54
CA SER A 3 24.18 -16.95 -33.17
C SER A 3 23.03 -17.36 -32.23
N LYS A 4 22.60 -16.42 -31.35
CA LYS A 4 21.22 -15.96 -31.00
C LYS A 4 20.17 -16.99 -30.50
N GLY A 5 19.34 -16.74 -29.47
CA GLY A 5 19.03 -15.57 -28.63
C GLY A 5 18.20 -16.00 -27.38
N ARG A 6 18.47 -15.44 -26.18
CA ARG A 6 17.74 -14.36 -25.46
C ARG A 6 16.30 -14.70 -24.99
N PRO A 7 15.78 -14.09 -23.90
CA PRO A 7 16.35 -13.86 -22.57
C PRO A 7 15.33 -14.08 -21.41
N TYR A 8 15.80 -13.91 -20.18
CA TYR A 8 15.08 -13.77 -18.91
C TYR A 8 13.86 -12.82 -18.95
N TRP A 9 12.84 -13.11 -18.14
CA TRP A 9 11.89 -12.12 -17.63
C TRP A 9 11.65 -12.36 -16.13
N GLY A 10 12.48 -11.73 -15.30
CA GLY A 10 12.09 -11.32 -13.96
C GLY A 10 11.63 -9.87 -14.05
N LEU A 11 10.36 -9.61 -13.77
CA LEU A 11 9.85 -8.25 -13.67
C LEU A 11 10.24 -7.70 -12.30
N VAL A 12 11.32 -6.93 -12.32
CA VAL A 12 11.68 -5.95 -11.29
C VAL A 12 11.07 -4.64 -11.74
N GLU A 13 10.08 -4.11 -11.02
CA GLU A 13 9.61 -2.75 -11.24
C GLU A 13 9.45 -1.94 -9.95
N LYS A 14 9.55 -0.62 -10.13
CA LYS A 14 9.96 0.39 -9.16
C LYS A 14 8.74 0.98 -8.44
N ASN A 15 8.93 1.24 -7.14
CA ASN A 15 8.23 2.25 -6.34
C ASN A 15 6.70 2.34 -6.46
N VAL A 16 5.98 1.46 -5.75
CA VAL A 16 4.61 1.75 -5.29
C VAL A 16 4.70 2.27 -3.85
N SER A 17 4.30 3.52 -3.61
CA SER A 17 4.21 4.09 -2.25
C SER A 17 2.85 3.79 -1.65
N LEU A 18 2.72 2.67 -0.94
CA LEU A 18 1.56 2.38 -0.08
C LEU A 18 1.87 2.80 1.35
N SER A 19 1.17 3.80 1.86
CA SER A 19 1.36 4.32 3.22
C SER A 19 0.28 3.75 4.13
N PHE A 20 0.55 2.61 4.76
CA PHE A 20 -0.33 2.01 5.78
C PHE A 20 -0.13 2.69 7.13
N LEU A 21 -1.22 3.01 7.83
CA LEU A 21 -1.23 3.26 9.28
C LEU A 21 -2.66 3.40 9.82
N VAL A 22 -3.09 2.52 10.73
CA VAL A 22 -3.76 2.85 12.01
C VAL A 22 -3.61 1.71 13.02
N ALA A 23 -3.32 2.09 14.28
CA ALA A 23 -3.44 1.36 15.55
C ALA A 23 -2.43 0.22 15.85
N THR A 24 -1.31 0.64 16.46
CA THR A 24 -0.29 -0.14 17.19
C THR A 24 0.68 -1.01 16.37
N PRO A 25 1.91 -1.16 16.89
CA PRO A 25 3.06 -0.32 16.54
C PRO A 25 3.25 -0.20 15.01
N LEU A 26 3.58 1.00 14.55
CA LEU A 26 3.88 1.36 13.15
C LEU A 26 4.42 0.23 12.26
N PHE A 27 3.52 -0.35 11.46
CA PHE A 27 3.86 -1.32 10.42
C PHE A 27 3.48 -0.75 9.05
N GLN A 28 4.47 -0.68 8.17
CA GLN A 28 4.23 -0.57 6.74
C GLN A 28 4.50 -1.94 6.12
N VAL A 29 3.61 -2.42 5.27
CA VAL A 29 3.92 -3.47 4.31
C VAL A 29 4.82 -2.83 3.25
N THR A 30 6.13 -3.07 3.34
CA THR A 30 7.06 -2.77 2.25
C THR A 30 7.27 -4.03 1.43
N TRP A 31 7.08 -3.90 0.12
CA TRP A 31 7.43 -4.95 -0.83
C TRP A 31 8.96 -5.14 -0.82
N LEU A 32 9.41 -6.38 -0.59
CA LEU A 32 10.83 -6.71 -0.67
C LEU A 32 11.28 -6.57 -2.13
N GLN A 33 12.19 -5.62 -2.36
CA GLN A 33 13.06 -5.65 -3.52
C GLN A 33 14.11 -6.73 -3.25
N ASP A 34 14.07 -7.84 -4.00
CA ASP A 34 15.15 -8.82 -4.02
C ASP A 34 16.41 -8.16 -4.59
N ASN A 35 17.20 -7.58 -3.69
CA ASN A 35 18.55 -7.13 -3.98
C ASN A 35 19.50 -8.05 -3.21
N PRO A 36 20.32 -8.89 -3.88
CA PRO A 36 21.05 -9.99 -3.24
C PRO A 36 22.24 -9.55 -2.34
N LEU A 37 22.22 -8.33 -1.81
CA LEU A 37 23.30 -7.74 -1.01
C LEU A 37 22.88 -7.29 0.40
N PHE A 38 21.63 -7.50 0.83
CA PHE A 38 21.17 -7.03 2.15
C PHE A 38 20.73 -8.17 3.07
N ALA A 39 21.72 -8.87 3.64
CA ALA A 39 21.55 -9.51 4.94
C ALA A 39 22.07 -8.53 6.02
N GLU A 40 21.19 -7.99 6.85
CA GLU A 40 21.57 -7.18 8.01
C GLU A 40 22.15 -8.12 9.07
N ILE A 41 23.48 -8.06 9.28
CA ILE A 41 24.18 -8.84 10.31
C ILE A 41 23.97 -8.13 11.65
N ASP A 42 23.42 -8.85 12.63
CA ASP A 42 23.21 -8.36 14.00
C ASP A 42 24.54 -7.96 14.66
N PRO A 43 24.75 -6.68 15.00
CA PRO A 43 25.99 -6.21 15.61
C PRO A 43 26.19 -6.69 17.06
N GLN A 44 25.21 -7.36 17.67
CA GLN A 44 25.32 -7.94 19.01
C GLN A 44 25.67 -9.43 19.03
N LEU A 45 25.75 -10.11 17.87
CA LEU A 45 26.23 -11.48 17.84
C LEU A 45 27.76 -11.50 18.03
N ALA A 46 28.21 -12.08 19.15
CA ALA A 46 29.62 -12.32 19.39
C ALA A 46 30.20 -13.20 18.26
N THR A 47 31.11 -12.65 17.47
CA THR A 47 31.85 -13.41 16.46
C THR A 47 32.89 -14.29 17.17
N PRO A 48 32.90 -15.61 16.93
CA PRO A 48 33.90 -16.48 17.55
C PRO A 48 35.31 -16.14 17.04
N PRO A 49 36.36 -16.32 17.85
CA PRO A 49 37.72 -16.00 17.45
C PRO A 49 38.20 -16.91 16.30
N PRO A 50 39.06 -16.40 15.41
CA PRO A 50 39.50 -17.14 14.22
C PRO A 50 40.33 -18.37 14.61
N VAL A 51 40.00 -19.52 14.02
CA VAL A 51 40.79 -20.75 14.16
C VAL A 51 41.94 -20.71 13.16
N HIS A 52 43.18 -20.62 13.67
CA HIS A 52 44.37 -20.76 12.84
C HIS A 52 44.62 -22.24 12.54
N VAL A 53 44.26 -22.68 11.34
CA VAL A 53 44.67 -23.99 10.82
C VAL A 53 46.04 -23.82 10.15
N GLY A 54 47.08 -24.36 10.78
CA GLY A 54 48.31 -24.88 10.16
C GLY A 54 49.14 -23.99 9.21
N ALA A 55 50.41 -23.78 9.57
CA ALA A 55 51.48 -23.10 8.82
C ALA A 55 51.42 -23.23 7.29
N GLY A 56 51.17 -22.10 6.62
CA GLY A 56 51.27 -21.92 5.17
C GLY A 56 50.21 -20.94 4.68
N GLN A 57 50.63 -19.90 3.96
CA GLN A 57 49.80 -18.80 3.44
C GLN A 57 48.36 -19.22 3.07
N GLY A 58 47.40 -18.96 3.96
CA GLY A 58 46.01 -19.37 3.81
C GLY A 58 45.07 -18.30 4.36
N VAL A 59 44.04 -17.97 3.57
CA VAL A 59 42.98 -17.02 3.88
C VAL A 59 42.28 -17.42 5.19
N ALA A 60 42.15 -16.48 6.13
CA ALA A 60 41.34 -16.68 7.33
C ALA A 60 39.86 -16.82 6.92
N VAL A 61 39.27 -17.98 7.19
CA VAL A 61 37.85 -18.24 6.92
C VAL A 61 37.07 -17.99 8.20
N TYR A 62 36.12 -17.04 8.15
CA TYR A 62 35.20 -16.75 9.24
C TYR A 62 33.88 -17.47 9.00
N GLY A 63 33.45 -18.30 9.97
CA GLY A 63 32.16 -19.02 9.93
C GLY A 63 32.19 -20.34 9.15
N GLU A 64 31.15 -21.17 9.35
CA GLU A 64 30.92 -22.36 8.52
C GLU A 64 30.49 -21.92 7.12
N ARG A 65 31.02 -22.59 6.07
CA ARG A 65 30.57 -22.30 4.70
C ARG A 65 29.07 -22.62 4.59
N PRO A 66 28.31 -21.82 3.83
CA PRO A 66 26.95 -22.19 3.47
C PRO A 66 26.91 -23.61 2.91
N PRO A 67 25.90 -24.42 3.25
CA PRO A 67 25.67 -25.70 2.61
C PRO A 67 25.64 -25.51 1.10
N THR A 68 26.12 -26.51 0.36
CA THR A 68 26.05 -26.49 -1.10
C THR A 68 24.58 -26.30 -1.51
N PRO A 69 24.24 -25.36 -2.41
CA PRO A 69 22.86 -25.12 -2.79
C PRO A 69 22.29 -26.43 -3.36
N VAL A 70 21.27 -26.96 -2.69
CA VAL A 70 20.54 -28.13 -3.14
C VAL A 70 19.38 -27.62 -3.99
N ASP A 71 19.16 -28.22 -5.17
CA ASP A 71 18.03 -27.89 -6.01
C ASP A 71 16.72 -28.10 -5.22
N LEU A 72 15.77 -27.18 -5.35
CA LEU A 72 14.54 -27.21 -4.54
C LEU A 72 13.71 -28.49 -4.79
N ASN A 73 13.91 -29.15 -5.94
CA ASN A 73 13.26 -30.41 -6.30
C ASN A 73 13.91 -31.63 -5.64
N ASP A 74 15.17 -31.53 -5.20
CA ASP A 74 15.89 -32.61 -4.52
C ASP A 74 15.59 -32.68 -3.01
N LEU A 75 14.85 -31.69 -2.48
CA LEU A 75 14.47 -31.60 -1.06
C LEU A 75 13.08 -32.18 -0.75
N CYS A 76 12.29 -32.53 -1.77
CA CYS A 76 10.95 -33.09 -1.60
C CYS A 76 10.96 -34.59 -1.96
N PRO A 77 10.52 -35.50 -1.08
CA PRO A 77 10.22 -36.86 -1.51
C PRO A 77 9.12 -36.83 -2.59
N PRO A 78 9.11 -37.78 -3.54
CA PRO A 78 8.06 -37.86 -4.55
C PRO A 78 6.69 -37.96 -3.85
N PRO A 79 5.65 -37.26 -4.34
CA PRO A 79 4.38 -37.18 -3.66
C PRO A 79 3.76 -38.57 -3.51
N GLU A 80 3.42 -38.95 -2.28
CA GLU A 80 2.68 -40.18 -2.03
C GLU A 80 1.31 -40.09 -2.71
N ALA A 81 0.93 -41.13 -3.43
CA ALA A 81 -0.37 -41.23 -4.07
C ALA A 81 -1.46 -41.24 -2.99
N CYS A 82 -2.27 -40.18 -2.92
CA CYS A 82 -3.38 -40.10 -1.98
C CYS A 82 -4.39 -41.24 -2.24
N PRO A 83 -4.83 -41.99 -1.20
CA PRO A 83 -5.98 -42.85 -1.33
C PRO A 83 -7.23 -41.99 -1.63
N GLU A 84 -8.14 -42.52 -2.45
CA GLU A 84 -9.34 -41.83 -2.95
C GLU A 84 -9.99 -40.93 -1.89
N CYS A 85 -10.17 -39.65 -2.26
CA CYS A 85 -10.78 -38.65 -1.40
C CYS A 85 -12.25 -39.01 -1.12
N HIS A 86 -12.52 -39.61 0.04
CA HIS A 86 -13.88 -39.62 0.59
C HIS A 86 -14.25 -38.20 0.98
N VAL A 87 -15.14 -37.58 0.21
CA VAL A 87 -15.72 -36.26 0.52
C VAL A 87 -16.44 -36.36 1.87
N PRO A 88 -15.97 -35.73 2.96
CA PRO A 88 -16.73 -35.69 4.19
C PRO A 88 -17.91 -34.75 3.97
N LYS A 89 -19.13 -35.23 4.21
CA LYS A 89 -20.30 -34.36 4.30
C LYS A 89 -20.07 -33.35 5.42
N GLU A 90 -20.02 -32.08 5.03
CA GLU A 90 -20.16 -30.89 5.88
C GLU A 90 -19.06 -30.68 6.93
N ALA A 91 -17.86 -30.28 6.49
CA ALA A 91 -16.96 -29.49 7.33
C ALA A 91 -17.46 -28.03 7.33
N LYS A 92 -18.25 -27.67 8.35
CA LYS A 92 -18.58 -26.26 8.65
C LYS A 92 -17.30 -25.57 9.14
N CYS A 93 -16.78 -24.63 8.35
CA CYS A 93 -15.83 -23.64 8.84
C CYS A 93 -16.52 -22.80 9.92
N ASN A 94 -15.82 -22.50 11.02
CA ASN A 94 -16.33 -21.58 12.04
C ASN A 94 -16.53 -20.18 11.42
N ASP A 95 -17.79 -19.72 11.41
CA ASP A 95 -18.29 -18.43 10.92
C ASP A 95 -17.83 -17.24 11.78
N GLY A 96 -16.53 -16.95 11.79
CA GLY A 96 -15.96 -15.77 12.44
C GLY A 96 -15.49 -14.67 11.48
N GLY A 97 -15.52 -14.92 10.17
CA GLY A 97 -15.16 -13.96 9.12
C GLY A 97 -16.31 -13.80 8.14
N ILE A 98 -16.42 -12.62 7.53
CA ILE A 98 -17.43 -12.36 6.50
C ILE A 98 -17.16 -13.32 5.33
N ALA A 99 -18.00 -14.34 5.18
CA ALA A 99 -17.81 -15.36 4.16
C ALA A 99 -17.86 -14.73 2.75
N LEU A 100 -16.85 -15.02 1.92
CA LEU A 100 -16.74 -14.64 0.50
C LEU A 100 -18.05 -14.89 -0.27
N PHE A 101 -18.79 -15.95 0.10
CA PHE A 101 -20.07 -16.33 -0.51
C PHE A 101 -21.25 -15.39 -0.20
N HIS A 102 -21.21 -14.58 0.87
CA HIS A 102 -22.30 -13.67 1.20
C HIS A 102 -22.31 -12.37 0.37
N LEU A 103 -21.21 -12.04 -0.31
CA LEU A 103 -21.04 -10.75 -1.02
C LEU A 103 -20.78 -10.88 -2.53
N VAL A 104 -20.13 -11.96 -2.99
CA VAL A 104 -19.88 -12.19 -4.42
C VAL A 104 -21.17 -12.34 -5.25
N GLY A 105 -22.31 -12.66 -4.62
CA GLY A 105 -23.61 -12.76 -5.29
C GLY A 105 -24.43 -11.46 -5.39
N ARG A 106 -23.99 -10.35 -4.77
CA ARG A 106 -24.78 -9.09 -4.66
C ARG A 106 -24.00 -7.80 -4.89
N MET A 107 -22.72 -7.91 -5.26
CA MET A 107 -21.90 -6.73 -5.48
C MET A 107 -22.11 -6.17 -6.89
N GLU A 108 -22.52 -4.91 -6.96
CA GLU A 108 -22.71 -4.17 -8.19
C GLU A 108 -21.68 -3.04 -8.28
N ILE A 109 -20.98 -2.96 -9.42
CA ILE A 109 -20.14 -1.82 -9.78
C ILE A 109 -20.87 -1.09 -10.90
N LYS A 110 -21.20 0.18 -10.67
CA LYS A 110 -21.93 1.02 -11.63
C LYS A 110 -21.17 2.32 -11.85
N PRO A 111 -21.20 2.91 -13.05
CA PRO A 111 -20.76 4.28 -13.24
C PRO A 111 -21.47 5.20 -12.23
N PHE A 112 -20.73 6.15 -11.67
CA PHE A 112 -21.29 7.10 -10.74
C PHE A 112 -22.16 8.13 -11.48
N ALA A 113 -23.45 8.18 -11.12
CA ALA A 113 -24.46 8.99 -11.81
C ALA A 113 -24.59 8.65 -13.31
N ASN A 114 -25.35 9.46 -14.06
CA ASN A 114 -25.51 9.31 -15.52
C ASN A 114 -24.32 9.93 -16.29
N ALA A 115 -23.11 9.87 -15.74
CA ALA A 115 -21.93 10.45 -16.36
C ALA A 115 -21.39 9.54 -17.46
N THR A 116 -21.10 10.13 -18.62
CA THR A 116 -20.40 9.46 -19.72
C THR A 116 -18.93 9.84 -19.63
N TYR A 117 -18.08 8.88 -19.30
CA TYR A 117 -16.64 9.09 -19.24
C TYR A 117 -16.01 8.66 -20.58
N PRO A 118 -14.98 9.36 -21.08
CA PRO A 118 -14.15 8.80 -22.13
C PRO A 118 -13.58 7.49 -21.60
N GLY A 119 -13.83 6.38 -22.30
CA GLY A 119 -13.38 5.05 -21.86
C GLY A 119 -11.89 5.08 -21.51
N LEU A 120 -11.54 4.39 -20.42
CA LEU A 120 -10.15 4.24 -20.03
C LEU A 120 -9.44 3.30 -21.00
N PRO A 121 -8.14 3.50 -21.28
CA PRO A 121 -7.40 2.56 -22.10
C PRO A 121 -7.44 1.17 -21.47
N SER A 122 -7.60 0.14 -22.30
CA SER A 122 -7.53 -1.24 -21.83
C SER A 122 -6.19 -1.49 -21.17
N ARG A 123 -6.24 -2.19 -20.05
CA ARG A 123 -5.09 -2.58 -19.25
C ARG A 123 -4.02 -3.26 -20.09
N VAL A 124 -2.75 -2.93 -19.83
CA VAL A 124 -1.60 -3.48 -20.58
C VAL A 124 -0.95 -4.68 -19.87
N LEU A 125 -1.24 -4.90 -18.57
CA LEU A 125 -0.56 -5.89 -17.72
C LEU A 125 -1.55 -6.69 -16.88
N ASP A 126 -1.48 -8.02 -16.89
CA ASP A 126 -2.18 -8.87 -15.92
C ASP A 126 -1.43 -8.94 -14.59
N CYS A 127 -1.66 -7.97 -13.69
CA CYS A 127 -1.15 -7.99 -12.31
C CYS A 127 -2.26 -8.14 -11.24
N GLN A 128 -2.18 -9.19 -10.44
CA GLN A 128 -3.06 -9.38 -9.28
C GLN A 128 -2.21 -9.57 -8.03
N LEU A 129 -2.75 -9.16 -6.88
CA LEU A 129 -2.09 -9.32 -5.61
C LEU A 129 -2.07 -10.81 -5.23
N TYR A 130 -0.89 -11.43 -5.30
CA TYR A 130 -0.76 -12.86 -4.96
C TYR A 130 -0.52 -13.10 -3.47
N ALA A 131 0.36 -12.32 -2.85
CA ALA A 131 0.75 -12.50 -1.46
C ALA A 131 1.24 -11.19 -0.86
N VAL A 132 1.17 -11.07 0.47
CA VAL A 132 1.71 -9.93 1.23
C VAL A 132 2.85 -10.42 2.13
N GLY A 133 3.98 -9.73 2.08
CA GLY A 133 5.16 -10.03 2.90
C GLY A 133 4.98 -9.69 4.38
N LYS A 134 5.92 -10.16 5.21
CA LYS A 134 5.96 -9.78 6.63
C LYS A 134 6.25 -8.28 6.77
N PRO A 135 5.55 -7.55 7.66
CA PRO A 135 5.76 -6.12 7.83
C PRO A 135 7.16 -5.84 8.38
N VAL A 136 7.77 -4.74 7.91
CA VAL A 136 9.10 -4.29 8.35
C VAL A 136 8.95 -3.06 9.22
N TYR A 137 9.54 -3.11 10.41
CA TYR A 137 9.53 -1.97 11.33
C TYR A 137 10.50 -0.87 10.87
N HIS A 138 10.01 0.36 10.81
CA HIS A 138 10.82 1.52 10.43
C HIS A 138 11.11 2.48 11.59
N ARG A 139 10.09 2.85 12.38
CA ARG A 139 10.16 3.83 13.48
C ARG A 139 8.88 3.83 14.31
N ASN A 140 8.95 4.18 15.59
CA ASN A 140 7.79 4.39 16.46
C ASN A 140 7.51 5.88 16.73
N THR A 141 6.29 6.21 17.14
CA THR A 141 5.87 7.52 17.67
C THR A 141 4.80 7.31 18.72
N GLU A 142 4.57 8.31 19.58
CA GLU A 142 3.50 8.30 20.59
C GLU A 142 2.13 8.69 20.02
N ALA A 143 2.09 9.19 18.79
CA ALA A 143 0.84 9.53 18.10
C ALA A 143 0.01 8.27 17.79
N LEU A 144 -1.31 8.38 17.96
CA LEU A 144 -2.27 7.32 17.64
C LEU A 144 -2.44 7.19 16.12
N TYR A 145 -2.53 8.34 15.44
CA TYR A 145 -2.60 8.45 13.99
C TYR A 145 -1.42 9.24 13.42
N GLY A 146 -1.02 8.85 12.22
CA GLY A 146 -0.02 9.55 11.44
C GLY A 146 0.12 8.88 10.08
N SER A 147 0.87 9.53 9.20
CA SER A 147 1.23 8.95 7.90
C SER A 147 2.65 9.32 7.56
N TRP A 148 3.34 8.41 6.88
CA TRP A 148 4.60 8.72 6.24
C TRP A 148 4.59 8.15 4.83
N MET A 149 5.11 8.93 3.90
CA MET A 149 4.93 8.71 2.46
C MET A 149 6.27 8.85 1.75
N ARG A 150 6.39 8.20 0.60
CA ARG A 150 7.39 8.52 -0.43
C ARG A 150 6.67 8.97 -1.69
N ASP A 151 7.42 9.57 -2.59
CA ASP A 151 6.94 9.85 -3.94
C ASP A 151 7.23 8.62 -4.81
N PRO A 152 6.20 7.93 -5.37
CA PRO A 152 6.43 6.81 -6.29
C PRO A 152 6.97 7.26 -7.65
N MET A 153 6.77 8.52 -8.02
CA MET A 153 7.24 9.11 -9.28
C MET A 153 8.13 10.34 -9.01
N PRO A 154 9.30 10.15 -8.36
CA PRO A 154 10.17 11.28 -8.06
C PRO A 154 10.80 11.82 -9.35
N VAL A 155 10.85 13.15 -9.48
CA VAL A 155 11.45 13.82 -10.66
C VAL A 155 12.94 13.48 -10.84
N MET A 156 13.63 13.16 -9.73
CA MET A 156 15.04 12.76 -9.72
C MET A 156 15.23 11.65 -8.69
N GLU A 157 16.19 10.75 -8.91
CA GLU A 157 16.45 9.61 -8.02
C GLU A 157 16.77 10.04 -6.58
N THR A 158 17.51 11.14 -6.41
CA THR A 158 17.84 11.72 -5.09
C THR A 158 16.62 12.24 -4.33
N LEU A 159 15.53 12.56 -5.03
CA LEU A 159 14.25 12.92 -4.39
C LEU A 159 13.48 11.67 -3.94
N GLY A 160 13.73 10.50 -4.53
CA GLY A 160 13.10 9.24 -4.16
C GLY A 160 13.51 8.73 -2.77
N GLU A 161 14.62 9.23 -2.21
CA GLU A 161 15.04 8.91 -0.84
C GLU A 161 14.25 9.68 0.22
N LYS A 162 13.59 10.79 -0.17
CA LYS A 162 12.86 11.65 0.75
C LYS A 162 11.63 10.94 1.31
N LEU A 163 11.28 11.34 2.52
CA LEU A 163 10.06 10.91 3.20
C LEU A 163 9.29 12.14 3.63
N TRP A 164 7.97 12.08 3.52
CA TRP A 164 7.08 13.11 4.07
C TRP A 164 6.22 12.50 5.16
N VAL A 165 6.00 13.23 6.24
CA VAL A 165 5.25 12.76 7.41
C VAL A 165 4.19 13.78 7.78
N THR A 166 3.00 13.30 8.09
CA THR A 166 1.94 14.05 8.73
C THR A 166 1.77 13.58 10.18
N LYS A 167 1.41 14.50 11.06
CA LYS A 167 1.18 14.23 12.48
C LYS A 167 -0.24 14.64 12.85
N GLU A 168 -0.98 13.78 13.55
CA GLU A 168 -2.39 14.04 13.91
C GLU A 168 -2.58 15.32 14.73
N ASN A 169 -1.60 15.67 15.56
CA ASN A 169 -1.62 16.83 16.44
C ASN A 169 -1.14 18.12 15.76
N ASP A 170 -0.65 18.03 14.51
CA ASP A 170 -0.13 19.16 13.76
C ASP A 170 -0.59 19.10 12.30
N THR A 171 -1.88 19.35 12.08
CA THR A 171 -2.50 19.21 10.77
C THR A 171 -2.22 20.37 9.80
N TYR A 172 -1.48 21.37 10.25
CA TYR A 172 -1.05 22.51 9.43
C TYR A 172 0.37 22.32 8.89
N HIS A 173 1.01 21.18 9.14
CA HIS A 173 2.38 20.97 8.67
C HIS A 173 2.58 19.60 8.03
N LEU A 174 3.36 19.62 6.94
CA LEU A 174 3.96 18.44 6.34
C LEU A 174 5.47 18.46 6.62
N PHE A 175 5.98 17.38 7.21
CA PHE A 175 7.38 17.26 7.61
C PHE A 175 8.15 16.46 6.57
N GLU A 176 9.18 17.06 5.98
CA GLU A 176 10.07 16.37 5.05
C GLU A 176 11.34 15.90 5.77
N TYR A 177 11.78 14.70 5.44
CA TYR A 177 13.02 14.09 5.88
C TYR A 177 13.81 13.73 4.63
N SER A 178 15.06 14.18 4.54
CA SER A 178 15.88 13.98 3.36
C SER A 178 16.17 12.51 3.04
N ASN A 179 16.20 11.64 4.05
CA ASN A 179 16.47 10.22 3.93
C ASN A 179 15.96 9.42 5.15
N LYS A 180 16.09 8.09 5.06
CA LYS A 180 15.72 7.13 6.12
C LYS A 180 16.42 7.40 7.45
N THR A 181 17.67 7.87 7.45
CA THR A 181 18.43 8.15 8.67
C THR A 181 17.84 9.31 9.44
N MET A 182 17.52 10.41 8.74
CA MET A 182 16.85 11.56 9.33
C MET A 182 15.44 11.21 9.82
N PHE A 183 14.70 10.41 9.06
CA PHE A 183 13.40 9.89 9.47
C PHE A 183 13.49 9.07 10.76
N ARG A 184 14.38 8.07 10.84
CA ARG A 184 14.55 7.22 12.04
C ARG A 184 14.90 8.02 13.30
N ARG A 185 15.61 9.14 13.17
CA ARG A 185 15.98 10.04 14.28
C ARG A 185 14.92 11.10 14.61
N ASP A 186 13.82 11.14 13.86
CA ASP A 186 12.80 12.19 13.89
C ASP A 186 13.33 13.62 13.72
N ILE A 187 14.33 13.79 12.84
CA ILE A 187 14.88 15.11 12.51
C ILE A 187 14.37 15.54 11.14
N ALA A 188 13.31 16.35 11.11
CA ALA A 188 12.78 16.90 9.88
C ALA A 188 13.77 17.91 9.25
N THR A 189 14.03 17.76 7.96
CA THR A 189 14.92 18.64 7.18
C THR A 189 14.21 19.86 6.61
N LYS A 190 12.91 19.74 6.34
CA LYS A 190 12.05 20.87 5.96
C LYS A 190 10.67 20.69 6.57
N ARG A 191 9.99 21.80 6.86
CA ARG A 191 8.59 21.82 7.30
C ARG A 191 7.82 22.73 6.36
N TYR A 192 6.83 22.17 5.68
CA TYR A 192 5.90 22.95 4.86
C TYR A 192 4.75 23.40 5.74
N LYS A 193 4.40 24.69 5.67
CA LYS A 193 3.19 25.21 6.30
C LYS A 193 2.05 25.10 5.31
N LEU A 194 0.99 24.41 5.73
CA LEU A 194 -0.24 24.29 4.98
C LEU A 194 -1.19 25.41 5.39
N ASP A 195 -1.73 26.14 4.42
CA ASP A 195 -2.78 27.15 4.68
C ASP A 195 -4.13 26.48 4.96
N HIS A 196 -4.29 25.27 4.46
CA HIS A 196 -5.47 24.43 4.60
C HIS A 196 -5.10 23.16 5.38
N PRO A 197 -5.63 22.95 6.59
CA PRO A 197 -5.28 21.78 7.39
C PRO A 197 -5.84 20.50 6.78
N PHE A 198 -5.15 19.38 7.00
CA PHE A 198 -5.61 18.06 6.54
C PHE A 198 -6.52 17.36 7.58
N LYS A 199 -7.31 16.39 7.11
CA LYS A 199 -8.06 15.44 7.94
C LYS A 199 -7.68 14.01 7.60
N GLY A 200 -7.56 13.18 8.63
CA GLY A 200 -7.18 11.78 8.47
C GLY A 200 -5.69 11.59 8.27
N ASN A 201 -5.30 10.39 7.82
CA ASN A 201 -3.93 9.97 7.56
C ASN A 201 -3.74 9.21 6.25
N ALA A 202 -4.81 8.97 5.48
CA ALA A 202 -4.74 8.28 4.20
C ALA A 202 -4.31 9.22 3.04
N HIS A 203 -3.21 9.95 3.20
CA HIS A 203 -2.70 10.93 2.21
C HIS A 203 -1.62 10.33 1.32
N VAL A 204 -1.31 10.98 0.19
CA VAL A 204 -0.21 10.57 -0.69
C VAL A 204 0.66 11.74 -1.13
N VAL A 205 1.94 11.45 -1.36
CA VAL A 205 2.83 12.30 -2.15
C VAL A 205 3.00 11.64 -3.52
N TYR A 206 2.76 12.39 -4.58
CA TYR A 206 2.90 11.91 -5.94
C TYR A 206 3.38 13.01 -6.86
N ASN A 207 4.46 12.73 -7.59
CA ASN A 207 5.12 13.62 -8.53
C ASN A 207 5.31 15.04 -7.98
N GLY A 208 5.98 15.13 -6.83
CA GLY A 208 6.31 16.38 -6.16
C GLY A 208 5.11 17.14 -5.59
N SER A 209 3.94 16.51 -5.47
CA SER A 209 2.74 17.13 -4.91
C SER A 209 2.17 16.29 -3.77
N PHE A 210 1.66 16.95 -2.73
CA PHE A 210 0.96 16.34 -1.61
C PHE A 210 -0.56 16.40 -1.82
N TYR A 211 -1.24 15.26 -1.78
CA TYR A 211 -2.68 15.12 -1.99
C TYR A 211 -3.35 14.69 -0.69
N TYR A 212 -4.37 15.44 -0.27
CA TYR A 212 -5.02 15.23 1.01
C TYR A 212 -6.46 15.76 1.04
N ASN A 213 -7.25 15.26 1.99
CA ASN A 213 -8.56 15.81 2.31
C ASN A 213 -8.41 17.05 3.20
N GLU A 214 -8.97 18.19 2.78
CA GLU A 214 -9.04 19.36 3.65
C GLU A 214 -9.99 19.11 4.82
N ARG A 215 -9.53 19.48 6.01
CA ARG A 215 -10.30 19.32 7.24
C ARG A 215 -11.65 20.05 7.16
N ASP A 216 -12.68 19.34 7.61
CA ASP A 216 -14.07 19.80 7.71
C ASP A 216 -14.67 20.26 6.37
N LYS A 217 -14.10 19.82 5.24
CA LYS A 217 -14.61 20.14 3.91
C LYS A 217 -14.68 18.91 2.99
N PRO A 218 -15.72 18.80 2.16
CA PRO A 218 -15.85 17.73 1.18
C PRO A 218 -15.01 18.00 -0.08
N ARG A 219 -13.72 18.31 0.10
CA ARG A 219 -12.81 18.58 -1.02
C ARG A 219 -11.40 18.05 -0.78
N MET A 220 -10.75 17.67 -1.86
CA MET A 220 -9.36 17.28 -1.86
C MET A 220 -8.48 18.43 -2.36
N LEU A 221 -7.27 18.52 -1.81
CA LEU A 221 -6.27 19.50 -2.19
C LEU A 221 -5.05 18.80 -2.76
N ARG A 222 -4.44 19.46 -3.75
CA ARG A 222 -3.09 19.19 -4.23
C ARG A 222 -2.22 20.38 -3.86
N PHE A 223 -1.21 20.13 -3.04
CA PHE A 223 -0.19 21.10 -2.65
C PHE A 223 1.12 20.78 -3.37
N ASP A 224 1.55 21.67 -4.26
CA ASP A 224 2.83 21.52 -4.97
C ASP A 224 4.00 21.80 -4.02
N LEU A 225 4.90 20.83 -3.82
CA LEU A 225 5.99 20.94 -2.85
C LEU A 225 7.10 21.91 -3.28
N LYS A 226 7.14 22.31 -4.55
CA LYS A 226 8.16 23.22 -5.09
C LYS A 226 7.67 24.67 -5.08
N SER A 227 6.48 24.92 -5.61
CA SER A 227 5.88 26.26 -5.66
C SER A 227 5.04 26.61 -4.44
N GLU A 228 4.74 25.63 -3.59
CA GLU A 228 3.90 25.78 -2.40
C GLU A 228 2.50 26.35 -2.75
N SER A 229 2.00 25.96 -3.92
CA SER A 229 0.71 26.41 -4.48
C SER A 229 -0.36 25.33 -4.42
N TYR A 230 -1.62 25.73 -4.30
CA TYR A 230 -2.76 24.83 -4.21
C TYR A 230 -3.52 24.66 -5.52
N ARG A 231 -4.04 23.46 -5.72
CA ARG A 231 -5.22 23.17 -6.56
C ARG A 231 -6.23 22.40 -5.73
N GLN A 232 -7.51 22.56 -6.04
CA GLN A 232 -8.60 21.91 -5.30
C GLN A 232 -9.55 21.19 -6.25
N LEU A 233 -10.20 20.15 -5.74
CA LEU A 233 -11.30 19.46 -6.38
C LEU A 233 -12.37 19.17 -5.31
N ASP A 234 -13.57 19.70 -5.51
CA ASP A 234 -14.72 19.38 -4.68
C ASP A 234 -15.17 17.95 -4.99
N VAL A 235 -15.38 17.15 -3.95
CA VAL A 235 -15.70 15.72 -4.08
C VAL A 235 -17.21 15.51 -4.07
N PRO A 236 -17.81 14.98 -5.14
CA PRO A 236 -19.27 14.87 -5.25
C PRO A 236 -19.89 13.99 -4.15
N LEU A 237 -20.95 14.49 -3.52
CA LEU A 237 -21.75 13.79 -2.50
C LEU A 237 -20.98 13.33 -1.25
N LEU A 238 -19.73 13.75 -1.06
CA LEU A 238 -19.02 13.48 0.19
C LEU A 238 -19.62 14.30 1.34
N ILE A 239 -19.78 13.66 2.49
CA ILE A 239 -20.24 14.28 3.73
C ILE A 239 -19.13 14.22 4.78
N THR A 240 -18.75 15.38 5.32
CA THR A 240 -17.75 15.52 6.39
C THR A 240 -18.39 16.04 7.67
N ASN A 241 -19.24 15.22 8.30
CA ASN A 241 -20.11 15.60 9.44
C ASN A 241 -19.82 14.83 10.75
N ASN A 242 -18.67 14.18 10.86
CA ASN A 242 -18.24 13.33 11.97
C ASN A 242 -19.10 12.08 12.21
N SER A 243 -19.93 11.68 11.25
CA SER A 243 -20.73 10.45 11.33
C SER A 243 -20.57 9.50 10.15
N ASN A 244 -19.83 9.91 9.10
CA ASN A 244 -19.73 9.17 7.83
C ASN A 244 -18.27 8.91 7.45
N TYR A 245 -17.54 8.24 8.34
CA TYR A 245 -16.13 7.91 8.11
C TYR A 245 -15.99 6.70 7.18
N LEU A 246 -14.95 6.71 6.37
CA LEU A 246 -14.67 5.66 5.38
C LEU A 246 -14.34 4.29 6.02
N TYR A 247 -13.78 4.27 7.23
CA TYR A 247 -13.32 3.04 7.87
C TYR A 247 -13.74 2.96 9.34
N THR A 248 -13.69 1.75 9.90
CA THR A 248 -13.90 1.45 11.34
C THR A 248 -12.96 2.18 12.31
N THR A 249 -11.95 2.86 11.77
CA THR A 249 -11.01 3.70 12.53
C THR A 249 -11.56 5.09 12.82
N GLU A 250 -12.64 5.50 12.16
CA GLU A 250 -13.33 6.78 12.36
C GLU A 250 -12.41 8.02 12.17
N ASN A 251 -11.38 7.88 11.34
CA ASN A 251 -10.38 8.93 11.13
C ASN A 251 -10.39 9.55 9.73
N ASN A 252 -10.67 8.75 8.70
CA ASN A 252 -10.58 9.15 7.30
C ASN A 252 -11.98 9.32 6.67
N TYR A 253 -12.16 10.38 5.88
CA TYR A 253 -13.32 10.53 4.97
C TYR A 253 -12.98 10.16 3.52
N MET A 254 -11.71 10.32 3.17
CA MET A 254 -11.14 9.95 1.87
C MET A 254 -9.89 9.11 2.11
N ASP A 255 -9.64 8.16 1.22
CA ASP A 255 -8.39 7.43 1.12
C ASP A 255 -7.78 7.68 -0.27
N PHE A 256 -6.54 8.15 -0.30
CA PHE A 256 -5.81 8.43 -1.52
C PHE A 256 -4.86 7.28 -1.83
N SER A 257 -4.92 6.77 -3.05
CA SER A 257 -4.05 5.69 -3.54
C SER A 257 -3.42 6.07 -4.87
N VAL A 258 -2.19 5.63 -5.10
CA VAL A 258 -1.48 5.83 -6.37
C VAL A 258 -0.90 4.49 -6.81
N ASP A 259 -1.20 4.13 -8.05
CA ASP A 259 -0.63 2.96 -8.73
C ASP A 259 -0.16 3.35 -10.14
N ASP A 260 0.19 2.35 -10.94
CA ASP A 260 0.65 2.54 -12.32
C ASP A 260 -0.40 3.18 -13.25
N ASN A 261 -1.67 3.17 -12.84
CA ASN A 261 -2.80 3.64 -13.63
C ASN A 261 -3.23 5.06 -13.26
N GLY A 262 -2.82 5.57 -12.09
CA GLY A 262 -2.99 6.98 -11.71
C GLY A 262 -3.30 7.22 -10.24
N LEU A 263 -3.92 8.37 -9.98
CA LEU A 263 -4.37 8.78 -8.65
C LEU A 263 -5.83 8.38 -8.45
N TRP A 264 -6.08 7.65 -7.38
CA TRP A 264 -7.38 7.16 -6.97
C TRP A 264 -7.78 7.77 -5.63
N VAL A 265 -9.07 7.98 -5.47
CA VAL A 265 -9.66 8.46 -4.22
C VAL A 265 -10.85 7.58 -3.89
N LEU A 266 -10.82 6.96 -2.71
CA LEU A 266 -11.92 6.19 -2.16
C LEU A 266 -12.67 7.04 -1.14
N TYR A 267 -13.99 6.99 -1.14
CA TYR A 267 -14.81 7.64 -0.12
C TYR A 267 -16.20 7.01 -0.02
N GLY A 268 -16.87 7.22 1.12
CA GLY A 268 -18.22 6.71 1.38
C GLY A 268 -19.30 7.67 0.91
N LEU A 269 -20.42 7.14 0.41
CA LEU A 269 -21.66 7.92 0.30
C LEU A 269 -22.31 8.09 1.68
N SER A 270 -23.33 8.95 1.74
CA SER A 270 -24.07 9.26 2.98
C SER A 270 -24.52 7.99 3.71
N SER A 271 -24.69 8.03 5.04
CA SER A 271 -25.13 6.90 5.86
C SER A 271 -26.42 6.18 5.43
N ASP A 272 -27.27 6.84 4.65
CA ASP A 272 -28.48 6.22 4.07
C ASP A 272 -28.17 5.34 2.83
N ASN A 273 -26.92 5.37 2.37
CA ASN A 273 -26.37 4.69 1.21
C ASN A 273 -24.94 4.23 1.53
N ASN A 274 -24.80 3.01 2.04
CA ASN A 274 -23.52 2.47 2.53
C ASN A 274 -22.47 2.23 1.43
N ASN A 275 -22.78 2.52 0.16
CA ASN A 275 -21.89 2.28 -0.95
C ASN A 275 -20.58 3.08 -0.86
N THR A 276 -19.54 2.48 -1.43
CA THR A 276 -18.21 3.09 -1.61
C THR A 276 -18.08 3.64 -3.01
N VAL A 277 -17.50 4.83 -3.13
CA VAL A 277 -17.11 5.40 -4.42
C VAL A 277 -15.61 5.23 -4.59
N VAL A 278 -15.21 4.76 -5.77
CA VAL A 278 -13.83 4.84 -6.26
C VAL A 278 -13.80 5.92 -7.34
N MET A 279 -12.94 6.91 -7.19
CA MET A 279 -12.81 8.04 -8.09
C MET A 279 -11.39 8.08 -8.66
N LYS A 280 -11.27 8.00 -9.98
CA LYS A 280 -10.00 8.23 -10.69
C LYS A 280 -9.85 9.71 -11.01
N VAL A 281 -8.71 10.28 -10.62
CA VAL A 281 -8.42 11.72 -10.75
C VAL A 281 -7.16 11.92 -11.57
N ASP A 282 -7.21 12.85 -12.50
CA ASP A 282 -6.00 13.34 -13.17
C ASP A 282 -5.17 14.16 -12.18
N ALA A 283 -4.06 13.60 -11.74
CA ALA A 283 -3.20 14.18 -10.70
C ALA A 283 -2.66 15.59 -11.05
N TYR A 284 -2.55 15.93 -12.35
CA TYR A 284 -2.00 17.21 -12.80
C TYR A 284 -3.08 18.29 -12.88
N THR A 285 -4.20 17.96 -13.51
CA THR A 285 -5.28 18.90 -13.79
C THR A 285 -6.28 19.00 -12.63
N MET A 286 -6.28 18.05 -11.69
CA MET A 286 -7.27 17.91 -10.61
C MET A 286 -8.69 17.78 -11.16
N LYS A 287 -8.84 17.01 -12.23
CA LYS A 287 -10.13 16.70 -12.86
C LYS A 287 -10.49 15.24 -12.67
N ILE A 288 -11.77 14.98 -12.45
CA ILE A 288 -12.33 13.63 -12.37
C ILE A 288 -12.22 13.00 -13.77
N GLN A 289 -11.59 11.83 -13.85
CA GLN A 289 -11.51 11.03 -15.07
C GLN A 289 -12.66 10.01 -15.14
N TYR A 290 -12.93 9.32 -14.02
CA TYR A 290 -13.99 8.34 -13.90
C TYR A 290 -14.38 8.18 -12.42
N MET A 291 -15.63 7.80 -12.15
CA MET A 291 -16.09 7.40 -10.83
C MET A 291 -16.96 6.14 -10.90
N TRP A 292 -16.72 5.19 -10.00
CA TRP A 292 -17.52 3.98 -9.84
C TRP A 292 -18.22 4.00 -8.48
N ASN A 293 -19.52 3.72 -8.50
CA ASN A 293 -20.32 3.45 -7.32
C ASN A 293 -20.33 1.93 -7.09
N ILE A 294 -19.82 1.50 -5.94
CA ILE A 294 -19.66 0.10 -5.57
C ILE A 294 -20.58 -0.20 -4.40
N SER A 295 -21.41 -1.24 -4.53
CA SER A 295 -22.35 -1.66 -3.48
C SER A 295 -21.68 -2.44 -2.35
N ILE A 296 -20.65 -1.83 -1.75
CA ILE A 296 -19.89 -2.35 -0.61
C ILE A 296 -20.11 -1.43 0.57
N ASP A 297 -20.39 -2.02 1.74
CA ASP A 297 -20.45 -1.28 3.00
C ASP A 297 -19.04 -1.09 3.56
N HIS A 298 -18.50 0.12 3.41
CA HIS A 298 -17.14 0.46 3.84
C HIS A 298 -16.95 0.48 5.36
N HIS A 299 -18.03 0.61 6.13
CA HIS A 299 -17.97 0.73 7.59
C HIS A 299 -17.52 -0.56 8.29
N ILE A 300 -17.41 -1.67 7.56
CA ILE A 300 -16.96 -2.96 8.10
C ILE A 300 -15.46 -3.20 7.90
N PHE A 301 -14.77 -2.33 7.15
CA PHE A 301 -13.34 -2.49 6.85
C PHE A 301 -12.45 -1.63 7.73
N GLY A 302 -11.27 -2.16 8.01
CA GLY A 302 -10.18 -1.42 8.64
C GLY A 302 -9.52 -0.45 7.66
N GLU A 303 -9.33 -0.89 6.42
CA GLU A 303 -8.62 -0.15 5.37
C GLU A 303 -8.94 -0.74 3.99
N MET A 304 -8.70 0.03 2.93
CA MET A 304 -8.79 -0.43 1.55
C MET A 304 -7.66 0.18 0.72
N PHE A 305 -7.18 -0.52 -0.31
CA PHE A 305 -6.10 -0.04 -1.16
C PHE A 305 -6.24 -0.53 -2.60
N ILE A 306 -5.63 0.20 -3.55
CA ILE A 306 -5.65 -0.15 -4.97
C ILE A 306 -4.26 -0.57 -5.43
N VAL A 307 -4.19 -1.71 -6.12
CA VAL A 307 -2.99 -2.18 -6.83
C VAL A 307 -3.42 -2.58 -8.22
N CYS A 308 -2.77 -2.03 -9.25
CA CYS A 308 -3.04 -2.36 -10.64
C CYS A 308 -4.51 -2.16 -11.07
N GLY A 309 -5.19 -1.13 -10.54
CA GLY A 309 -6.59 -0.84 -10.85
C GLY A 309 -7.58 -1.80 -10.19
N VAL A 310 -7.11 -2.65 -9.27
CA VAL A 310 -7.92 -3.58 -8.48
C VAL A 310 -7.98 -3.10 -7.03
N LEU A 311 -9.19 -3.01 -6.48
CA LEU A 311 -9.43 -2.61 -5.10
C LEU A 311 -9.43 -3.84 -4.19
N TYR A 312 -8.64 -3.74 -3.11
CA TYR A 312 -8.54 -4.73 -2.05
C TYR A 312 -8.98 -4.12 -0.72
N ALA A 313 -9.65 -4.92 0.11
CA ALA A 313 -10.09 -4.48 1.45
C ALA A 313 -9.49 -5.35 2.56
N VAL A 314 -9.07 -4.68 3.63
CA VAL A 314 -8.51 -5.27 4.85
C VAL A 314 -9.59 -5.30 5.91
N ASP A 315 -9.85 -6.47 6.48
CA ASP A 315 -10.93 -6.65 7.47
C ASP A 315 -10.76 -5.75 8.69
N SER A 316 -9.59 -5.81 9.31
CA SER A 316 -9.31 -5.06 10.54
C SER A 316 -7.86 -4.61 10.59
N VAL A 317 -7.65 -3.40 11.10
CA VAL A 317 -6.33 -2.85 11.43
C VAL A 317 -6.05 -2.88 12.94
N LYS A 318 -7.03 -3.32 13.75
CA LYS A 318 -6.91 -3.40 15.22
C LYS A 318 -6.57 -4.80 15.70
N GLU A 319 -6.84 -5.82 14.88
CA GLU A 319 -6.60 -7.22 15.21
C GLU A 319 -5.18 -7.65 14.86
N LYS A 320 -4.58 -8.48 15.73
CA LYS A 320 -3.22 -9.00 15.54
C LYS A 320 -3.08 -9.83 14.26
N ASN A 321 -4.11 -10.61 13.94
CA ASN A 321 -4.18 -11.40 12.71
C ASN A 321 -5.33 -10.85 11.88
N THR A 322 -5.02 -10.34 10.71
CA THR A 322 -6.02 -9.80 9.78
C THR A 322 -5.87 -10.46 8.41
N LYS A 323 -6.87 -10.27 7.55
CA LYS A 323 -6.90 -10.83 6.19
C LYS A 323 -7.29 -9.74 5.21
N ILE A 324 -6.86 -9.95 3.97
CA ILE A 324 -7.40 -9.22 2.82
C ILE A 324 -8.55 -10.08 2.32
N SER A 325 -9.76 -9.60 2.53
CA SER A 325 -10.97 -10.41 2.32
C SER A 325 -11.66 -10.13 0.98
N TYR A 326 -11.21 -9.09 0.27
CA TYR A 326 -11.80 -8.68 -1.00
C TYR A 326 -10.72 -8.47 -2.04
N ASP A 327 -10.91 -9.12 -3.17
CA ASP A 327 -10.33 -8.80 -4.47
C ASP A 327 -11.53 -8.47 -5.35
N LEU A 328 -11.72 -7.19 -5.67
CA LEU A 328 -12.73 -6.82 -6.67
C LEU A 328 -12.20 -7.28 -8.03
N GLY A 329 -12.49 -8.53 -8.38
CA GLY A 329 -12.06 -9.20 -9.62
C GLY A 329 -12.56 -8.56 -10.92
N TYR A 330 -13.09 -7.34 -10.85
CA TYR A 330 -13.28 -6.44 -11.98
C TYR A 330 -12.30 -5.27 -11.83
N THR A 331 -11.41 -5.11 -12.80
CA THR A 331 -10.60 -3.91 -12.86
C THR A 331 -11.52 -2.74 -13.21
N PHE A 332 -11.33 -1.59 -12.54
CA PHE A 332 -12.17 -0.42 -12.82
C PHE A 332 -12.01 0.07 -14.27
N GLU A 333 -10.92 -0.28 -14.95
CA GLU A 333 -10.63 0.16 -16.31
C GLU A 333 -11.28 -0.72 -17.39
N ASP A 334 -11.74 -1.92 -17.04
CA ASP A 334 -12.48 -2.82 -17.94
C ASP A 334 -14.02 -2.57 -17.90
N LEU A 335 -14.49 -1.63 -17.06
CA LEU A 335 -15.90 -1.25 -16.81
C LEU A 335 -16.23 0.16 -17.33
#